data_AF-B9TX01-F1
#
_entry.id   AF-B9TX01-F1
#
_cell.length_a   1.000
_cell.length_b   1.000
_cell.length_c   1.000
_cell.angle_alpha   90.00
_cell.angle_beta   90.00
_cell.angle_gamma   90.00
#
_symmetry.space_group_name_H-M   'P 1'
#
loop_
_entity.id
_entity.type
_entity.pdbx_description
1 polymer ?
#
loop_
_entity_poly.entity_id
_entity_poly.type
_entity_poly.pdbx_seq_one_letter_code
_entity_poly.pdbx_strand_id
1 'polypeptide(L)'
;MCDLRRPAAGGMMDLAYVCEWEKWSKSTHCPSVPLACAWSCRNLIAFTMDLRSDDQDLTRMIHILDTEHPWDLHSIPSEHHEAITCLEWDQSGSRLLSADADGQIKCWSMADHLANSWESSVGSLVEGDPIVALSWLHNGVKLALHVEKSGASSFGEKFSRVKFSPSLTLFGGKPMEGWIAVTVSGLVTVSLLFLLEYCMVTGYDWWDILLHVQPSMVQSLVEKLHEEYTRQTAALQQVLSTRILAMKASLCKLSPCTVTRVCDYHTKLFLIAISSTLKSLLRPHFLNTPDKSPGDRLTEICTKITDVDIDKVMINLKTEEFVL
;
A
#
# COMPACT_ATOMS: atom_id res chain seq x y z
N MET A 1 -36.38 20.97 9.77
CA MET A 1 -37.58 20.82 8.91
C MET A 1 -38.31 22.16 8.98
N CYS A 2 -38.45 22.89 7.86
CA CYS A 2 -38.89 24.29 7.89
C CYS A 2 -40.41 24.39 8.08
N ASP A 3 -40.86 25.20 9.04
CA ASP A 3 -42.27 25.54 9.25
C ASP A 3 -42.60 26.86 8.53
N LEU A 4 -43.45 26.78 7.50
CA LEU A 4 -43.90 27.94 6.72
C LEU A 4 -45.19 28.50 7.32
N ARG A 5 -45.12 29.66 7.98
CA ARG A 5 -46.31 30.39 8.44
C ARG A 5 -46.56 31.62 7.58
N ARG A 6 -47.80 31.78 7.10
CA ARG A 6 -48.27 33.00 6.43
C ARG A 6 -48.66 34.05 7.49
N PRO A 7 -48.21 35.31 7.39
CA PRO A 7 -48.73 36.38 8.22
C PRO A 7 -50.14 36.80 7.73
N ALA A 8 -50.98 37.24 8.67
CA ALA A 8 -52.30 37.79 8.37
C ALA A 8 -52.17 39.17 7.69
N ALA A 9 -52.94 39.38 6.63
CA ALA A 9 -52.85 40.52 5.74
C ALA A 9 -53.20 41.85 6.43
N GLY A 10 -52.32 42.85 6.28
CA GLY A 10 -52.57 44.21 6.74
C GLY A 10 -51.44 45.19 6.40
N GLY A 11 -51.47 45.73 5.17
CA GLY A 11 -50.97 47.08 4.84
C GLY A 11 -49.45 47.32 4.80
N MET A 12 -48.94 47.42 3.56
CA MET A 12 -47.69 48.06 3.10
C MET A 12 -46.37 47.27 3.30
N MET A 13 -45.84 46.79 2.17
CA MET A 13 -44.70 45.88 1.98
C MET A 13 -44.91 44.48 2.56
N ASP A 14 -45.64 43.65 1.81
CA ASP A 14 -45.90 42.24 2.15
C ASP A 14 -44.61 41.41 2.07
N LEU A 15 -44.00 41.20 3.24
CA LEU A 15 -42.99 40.16 3.44
C LEU A 15 -43.68 38.79 3.27
N ALA A 16 -43.52 38.17 2.11
CA ALA A 16 -44.26 36.97 1.71
C ALA A 16 -43.96 35.72 2.57
N TYR A 17 -42.80 35.68 3.22
CA TYR A 17 -42.40 34.66 4.19
C TYR A 17 -41.26 35.19 5.06
N VAL A 18 -41.24 34.78 6.33
CA VAL A 18 -40.09 34.93 7.23
C VAL A 18 -39.49 33.54 7.38
N CYS A 19 -38.26 33.34 6.93
CA CYS A 19 -37.49 32.15 7.30
C CYS A 19 -36.88 32.38 8.67
N GLU A 20 -37.56 31.91 9.72
CA GLU A 20 -36.93 31.72 11.02
C GLU A 20 -36.06 30.47 10.93
N TRP A 21 -34.76 30.67 10.77
CA TRP A 21 -33.80 29.60 10.95
C TRP A 21 -33.80 29.22 12.43
N GLU A 22 -33.87 27.92 12.74
CA GLU A 22 -33.56 27.46 14.08
C GLU A 22 -32.22 28.07 14.48
N LYS A 23 -32.16 28.73 15.64
CA LYS A 23 -30.89 29.21 16.18
C LYS A 23 -30.02 27.98 16.34
N TRP A 24 -29.02 27.86 15.46
CA TRP A 24 -28.04 26.79 15.54
C TRP A 24 -27.51 26.79 16.97
N SER A 25 -27.49 25.61 17.60
CA SER A 25 -26.73 25.44 18.84
C SER A 25 -25.31 25.97 18.59
N LYS A 26 -24.69 26.57 19.60
CA LYS A 26 -23.29 27.00 19.46
C LYS A 26 -22.49 25.81 18.95
N SER A 27 -21.90 25.95 17.76
CA SER A 27 -21.07 24.91 17.17
C SER A 27 -19.94 24.59 18.14
N THR A 28 -19.83 23.33 18.54
CA THR A 28 -18.68 22.80 19.28
C THR A 28 -17.47 22.63 18.37
N HIS A 29 -17.66 22.69 17.05
CA HIS A 29 -16.57 22.73 16.08
C HIS A 29 -15.95 24.13 16.01
N CYS A 30 -14.63 24.17 16.10
CA CYS A 30 -13.81 25.35 15.87
C CYS A 30 -12.78 25.05 14.77
N PRO A 31 -12.37 26.03 13.95
CA PRO A 31 -11.32 25.81 12.98
C PRO A 31 -10.03 25.36 13.66
N SER A 32 -9.38 24.33 13.14
CA SER A 32 -8.05 23.94 13.61
C SER A 32 -7.05 25.07 13.32
N VAL A 33 -6.08 25.23 14.21
CA VAL A 33 -4.95 26.15 14.02
C VAL A 33 -3.65 25.35 14.12
N PRO A 34 -2.88 25.18 13.03
CA PRO A 34 -3.18 25.64 11.66
C PRO A 34 -4.35 24.90 11.00
N LEU A 35 -4.96 25.53 9.99
CA LEU A 35 -5.95 24.89 9.13
C LEU A 35 -5.22 24.14 8.01
N ALA A 36 -5.44 22.83 7.91
CA ALA A 36 -4.97 22.03 6.78
C ALA A 36 -6.15 21.72 5.86
N CYS A 37 -5.96 21.84 4.55
CA CYS A 37 -6.95 21.43 3.57
C CYS A 37 -6.29 20.93 2.28
N ALA A 38 -6.95 20.03 1.58
CA ALA A 38 -6.46 19.46 0.33
C ALA A 38 -7.63 19.06 -0.59
N TRP A 39 -7.45 19.15 -1.90
CA TRP A 39 -8.46 18.80 -2.90
C TRP A 39 -7.96 17.66 -3.79
N SER A 40 -8.74 16.59 -3.90
CA SER A 40 -8.45 15.43 -4.73
C SER A 40 -8.89 15.58 -6.18
N CYS A 41 -8.37 14.71 -7.05
CA CYS A 41 -8.84 14.57 -8.44
C CYS A 41 -10.24 13.95 -8.58
N ARG A 42 -10.86 13.49 -7.48
CA ARG A 42 -12.24 12.98 -7.43
C ARG A 42 -13.24 14.03 -6.99
N ASN A 43 -12.84 15.29 -7.00
CA ASN A 43 -13.67 16.42 -6.57
C ASN A 43 -14.01 16.41 -5.06
N LEU A 44 -13.21 15.72 -4.25
CA LEU A 44 -13.34 15.66 -2.80
C LEU A 44 -12.41 16.68 -2.14
N ILE A 45 -12.91 17.40 -1.15
CA ILE A 45 -12.14 18.32 -0.31
C ILE A 45 -11.98 17.68 1.06
N ALA A 46 -10.75 17.57 1.54
CA ALA A 46 -10.44 17.26 2.93
C ALA A 46 -10.03 18.54 3.65
N PHE A 47 -10.51 18.74 4.89
CA PHE A 47 -10.10 19.85 5.74
C PHE A 47 -10.18 19.50 7.22
N THR A 48 -9.45 20.24 8.05
CA THR A 48 -9.38 19.99 9.49
C THR A 48 -10.27 20.95 10.28
N MET A 49 -10.97 20.41 11.28
CA MET A 49 -11.59 21.20 12.34
C MET A 49 -11.39 20.49 13.67
N ASP A 50 -11.46 21.26 14.74
CA ASP A 50 -11.33 20.75 16.09
C ASP A 50 -12.71 20.71 16.75
N LEU A 51 -13.08 19.56 17.29
CA LEU A 51 -14.29 19.39 18.07
C LEU A 51 -13.94 19.60 19.56
N ARG A 52 -14.51 20.63 20.16
CA ARG A 52 -14.34 20.92 21.58
C ARG A 52 -15.37 20.13 22.39
N SER A 53 -14.89 19.27 23.28
CA SER A 53 -15.71 18.61 24.30
C SER A 53 -16.04 19.57 25.45
N ASP A 54 -17.08 19.25 26.22
CA ASP A 54 -17.45 19.98 27.44
C ASP A 54 -16.31 19.97 28.47
N ASP A 55 -15.48 18.92 28.46
CA ASP A 55 -14.30 18.74 29.32
C ASP A 55 -13.07 19.54 28.85
N GLN A 56 -13.21 20.42 27.85
CA GLN A 56 -12.14 21.19 27.18
C GLN A 56 -11.13 20.36 26.37
N ASP A 57 -11.28 19.04 26.35
CA ASP A 57 -10.53 18.18 25.43
C ASP A 57 -10.88 18.50 23.97
N LEU A 58 -9.84 18.48 23.15
CA LEU A 58 -9.90 18.86 21.74
C LEU A 58 -9.71 17.63 20.86
N THR A 59 -10.77 17.19 20.21
CA THR A 59 -10.69 16.10 19.25
C THR A 59 -10.40 16.67 17.87
N ARG A 60 -9.24 16.31 17.31
CA ARG A 60 -8.84 16.68 15.95
C ARG A 60 -9.67 15.90 14.95
N MET A 61 -10.49 16.58 14.16
CA MET A 61 -11.35 15.97 13.15
C MET A 61 -10.83 16.24 11.74
N ILE A 62 -10.94 15.24 10.87
CA ILE A 62 -10.78 15.38 9.43
C ILE A 62 -12.16 15.29 8.80
N HIS A 63 -12.51 16.31 8.03
CA HIS A 63 -13.76 16.39 7.31
C HIS A 63 -13.52 16.17 5.83
N ILE A 64 -14.37 15.36 5.19
CA ILE A 64 -14.31 15.05 3.76
C ILE A 64 -15.64 15.41 3.14
N LEU A 65 -15.59 16.23 2.10
CA LEU A 65 -16.73 16.81 1.42
C LEU A 65 -16.66 16.52 -0.07
N ASP A 66 -17.73 15.99 -0.65
CA ASP A 66 -17.94 16.03 -2.10
C ASP A 66 -18.55 17.38 -2.49
N THR A 67 -17.89 18.10 -3.41
CA THR A 67 -18.39 19.41 -3.84
C THR A 67 -19.66 19.32 -4.70
N GLU A 68 -19.98 18.15 -5.26
CA GLU A 68 -21.26 17.91 -5.95
C GLU A 68 -22.41 17.68 -4.95
N HIS A 69 -22.09 17.15 -3.76
CA HIS A 69 -23.03 16.86 -2.68
C HIS A 69 -22.59 17.53 -1.37
N PRO A 70 -22.54 18.88 -1.31
CA PRO A 70 -21.96 19.60 -0.17
C PRO A 70 -22.74 19.44 1.14
N TRP A 71 -23.93 18.84 1.10
CA TRP A 71 -24.73 18.48 2.27
C TRP A 71 -24.30 17.16 2.91
N ASP A 72 -23.55 16.31 2.19
CA ASP A 72 -23.09 15.00 2.67
C ASP A 72 -21.65 15.10 3.22
N LEU A 73 -21.51 15.84 4.33
CA LEU A 73 -20.23 16.04 4.99
C LEU A 73 -19.87 14.80 5.83
N HIS A 74 -18.79 14.12 5.46
CA HIS A 74 -18.25 13.04 6.26
C HIS A 74 -17.21 13.56 7.25
N SER A 75 -17.26 13.11 8.51
CA SER A 75 -16.39 13.58 9.59
C SER A 75 -15.76 12.41 10.33
N ILE A 76 -14.43 12.41 10.43
CA ILE A 76 -13.66 11.30 10.97
C ILE A 76 -12.82 11.81 12.16
N PRO A 77 -12.86 11.15 13.33
CA PRO A 77 -11.91 11.44 14.40
C PRO A 77 -10.52 10.98 13.95
N SER A 78 -9.59 11.93 13.87
CA SER A 78 -8.27 11.66 13.31
C SER A 78 -7.35 10.89 14.25
N GLU A 79 -7.67 10.89 15.56
CA GLU A 79 -6.85 10.36 16.66
C GLU A 79 -5.39 10.87 16.63
N HIS A 80 -5.15 12.04 16.03
CA HIS A 80 -3.94 12.83 16.22
C HIS A 80 -4.01 13.54 17.58
N HIS A 81 -2.88 13.57 18.29
CA HIS A 81 -2.79 14.24 19.59
C HIS A 81 -2.51 15.75 19.41
N GLU A 82 -1.75 16.10 18.37
CA GLU A 82 -1.39 17.48 18.06
C GLU A 82 -2.13 18.02 16.83
N ALA A 83 -1.97 19.32 16.58
CA ALA A 83 -2.61 19.98 15.45
C ALA A 83 -2.15 19.36 14.13
N ILE A 84 -3.11 19.00 13.26
CA ILE A 84 -2.83 18.48 11.93
C ILE A 84 -2.29 19.62 11.06
N THR A 85 -1.05 19.48 10.58
CA THR A 85 -0.35 20.50 9.81
C THR A 85 -0.37 20.23 8.31
N CYS A 86 -0.57 18.98 7.90
CA CYS A 86 -0.53 18.55 6.50
C CYS A 86 -1.65 17.57 6.18
N LEU A 87 -2.25 17.74 5.00
CA LEU A 87 -3.17 16.79 4.37
C LEU A 87 -2.75 16.59 2.91
N GLU A 88 -2.64 15.35 2.45
CA GLU A 88 -2.22 15.07 1.08
C GLU A 88 -2.97 13.87 0.47
N TRP A 89 -3.67 14.14 -0.63
CA TRP A 89 -4.38 13.11 -1.39
C TRP A 89 -3.43 12.27 -2.24
N ASP A 90 -3.72 10.98 -2.33
CA ASP A 90 -3.04 10.13 -3.30
C ASP A 90 -3.47 10.47 -4.73
N GLN A 91 -2.71 9.99 -5.70
CA GLN A 91 -2.95 10.28 -7.11
C GLN A 91 -4.27 9.71 -7.66
N SER A 92 -4.85 8.74 -6.96
CA SER A 92 -6.14 8.18 -7.34
C SER A 92 -7.32 8.92 -6.70
N GLY A 93 -7.09 9.67 -5.61
CA GLY A 93 -8.10 10.31 -4.77
C GLY A 93 -8.86 9.34 -3.86
N SER A 94 -8.35 8.12 -3.62
CA SER A 94 -8.95 7.14 -2.69
C SER A 94 -8.25 7.02 -1.35
N ARG A 95 -7.08 7.64 -1.21
CA ARG A 95 -6.30 7.65 0.03
C ARG A 95 -5.90 9.07 0.39
N LEU A 96 -5.75 9.31 1.68
CA LEU A 96 -5.38 10.59 2.24
C LEU A 96 -4.30 10.36 3.30
N LEU A 97 -3.24 11.17 3.27
CA LEU A 97 -2.31 11.26 4.38
C LEU A 97 -2.66 12.45 5.25
N SER A 98 -2.51 12.27 6.57
CA SER A 98 -2.50 13.36 7.54
C SER A 98 -1.22 13.31 8.35
N ALA A 99 -0.67 14.48 8.68
CA ALA A 99 0.43 14.60 9.63
C ALA A 99 0.16 15.69 10.65
N ASP A 100 0.58 15.46 11.89
CA ASP A 100 0.48 16.45 12.97
C ASP A 100 1.81 17.13 13.30
N ALA A 101 1.72 18.10 14.22
CA ALA A 101 2.87 18.87 14.70
C ALA A 101 3.83 18.08 15.58
N ASP A 102 3.49 16.86 16.01
CA ASP A 102 4.35 15.98 16.81
C ASP A 102 5.07 14.91 15.96
N GLY A 103 4.86 14.93 14.64
CA GLY A 103 5.49 13.98 13.72
C GLY A 103 4.72 12.67 13.55
N GLN A 104 3.47 12.58 14.02
CA GLN A 104 2.60 11.46 13.72
C GLN A 104 2.05 11.60 12.30
N ILE A 105 2.11 10.52 11.53
CA ILE A 105 1.60 10.42 10.17
C ILE A 105 0.57 9.28 10.14
N LYS A 106 -0.60 9.52 9.55
CA LYS A 106 -1.63 8.51 9.33
C LYS A 106 -2.04 8.44 7.86
N CYS A 107 -2.28 7.22 7.40
CA CYS A 107 -2.78 6.91 6.08
C CYS A 107 -4.23 6.39 6.16
N TRP A 108 -5.13 7.16 5.56
CA TRP A 108 -6.55 6.89 5.45
C TRP A 108 -6.89 6.32 4.07
N SER A 109 -7.80 5.37 4.02
CA SER A 109 -8.30 4.79 2.76
C SER A 109 -9.82 4.75 2.76
N MET A 110 -10.43 4.99 1.59
CA MET A 110 -11.84 4.68 1.37
C MET A 110 -12.10 3.20 1.57
N ALA A 111 -13.03 2.86 2.47
CA ALA A 111 -13.52 1.49 2.63
C ALA A 111 -14.57 1.21 1.56
N ASP A 112 -14.51 0.04 0.93
CA ASP A 112 -15.45 -0.41 -0.12
C ASP A 112 -15.67 0.58 -1.28
N HIS A 113 -14.68 1.44 -1.54
CA HIS A 113 -14.75 2.55 -2.51
C HIS A 113 -15.85 3.59 -2.24
N LEU A 114 -16.33 3.66 -1.00
CA LEU A 114 -17.34 4.62 -0.57
C LEU A 114 -16.67 5.90 -0.06
N ALA A 115 -17.08 7.05 -0.58
CA ALA A 115 -16.51 8.36 -0.19
C ALA A 115 -16.88 8.77 1.25
N ASN A 116 -17.89 8.14 1.83
CA ASN A 116 -18.39 8.37 3.18
C ASN A 116 -17.95 7.30 4.19
N SER A 117 -17.00 6.43 3.81
CA SER A 117 -16.46 5.40 4.71
C SER A 117 -14.94 5.39 4.61
N TRP A 118 -14.27 5.67 5.71
CA TRP A 118 -12.83 5.85 5.76
C TRP A 118 -12.23 5.11 6.95
N GLU A 119 -11.14 4.40 6.69
CA GLU A 119 -10.42 3.62 7.69
C GLU A 119 -8.96 4.06 7.75
N SER A 120 -8.40 4.11 8.97
CA SER A 120 -6.95 4.29 9.17
C SER A 120 -6.26 2.93 8.99
N SER A 121 -5.31 2.88 8.06
CA SER A 121 -4.67 1.62 7.65
C SER A 121 -3.27 1.47 8.24
N VAL A 122 -2.43 2.48 8.05
CA VAL A 122 -1.01 2.48 8.42
C VAL A 122 -0.64 3.87 8.89
N GLY A 123 0.19 3.95 9.93
CA GLY A 123 0.75 5.20 10.40
C GLY A 123 2.24 5.06 10.72
N SER A 124 2.89 6.19 10.95
CA SER A 124 4.26 6.26 11.45
C SER A 124 4.33 7.38 12.47
N LEU A 125 5.30 7.30 13.37
CA LEU A 125 5.56 8.32 14.36
C LEU A 125 7.06 8.63 14.34
N VAL A 126 7.37 9.91 14.17
CA VAL A 126 8.70 10.46 14.43
C VAL A 126 8.58 11.38 15.63
N GLU A 127 8.76 10.82 16.84
CA GLU A 127 8.46 11.52 18.09
C GLU A 127 9.12 12.90 18.19
N GLY A 128 8.29 13.93 18.40
CA GLY A 128 8.73 15.30 18.68
C GLY A 128 9.36 16.02 17.49
N ASP A 129 9.22 15.51 16.26
CA ASP A 129 9.83 16.09 15.07
C ASP A 129 8.77 16.42 13.99
N PRO A 130 8.26 17.67 13.97
CA PRO A 130 7.19 18.08 13.06
C PRO A 130 7.49 17.79 11.59
N ILE A 131 6.47 17.33 10.86
CA ILE A 131 6.56 17.10 9.41
C ILE A 131 6.48 18.43 8.66
N VAL A 132 7.48 18.70 7.81
CA VAL A 132 7.53 19.88 6.94
C VAL A 132 6.96 19.59 5.57
N ALA A 133 7.26 18.40 5.04
CA ALA A 133 6.79 17.97 3.74
C ALA A 133 6.39 16.50 3.79
N LEU A 134 5.23 16.20 3.22
CA LEU A 134 4.70 14.86 3.06
C LEU A 134 4.40 14.68 1.56
N SER A 135 4.81 13.55 1.00
CA SER A 135 4.51 13.22 -0.39
C SER A 135 4.22 11.74 -0.61
N TRP A 136 3.20 11.44 -1.42
CA TRP A 136 3.02 10.10 -1.96
C TRP A 136 4.11 9.74 -2.98
N LEU A 137 4.60 8.49 -2.92
CA LEU A 137 5.48 7.96 -3.95
C LEU A 137 4.75 7.87 -5.30
N HIS A 138 5.47 8.12 -6.40
CA HIS A 138 4.87 8.06 -7.71
C HIS A 138 4.59 6.64 -8.15
N ASN A 139 3.34 6.36 -8.52
CA ASN A 139 2.90 5.05 -8.97
C ASN A 139 2.99 4.84 -10.50
N GLY A 140 3.77 5.66 -11.20
CA GLY A 140 3.96 5.54 -12.65
C GLY A 140 2.89 6.21 -13.51
N VAL A 141 1.93 6.90 -12.89
CA VAL A 141 0.98 7.79 -13.55
C VAL A 141 1.19 9.19 -12.99
N LYS A 142 0.85 10.22 -13.77
CA LYS A 142 0.68 11.59 -13.27
C LYS A 142 -0.62 12.15 -13.86
N LEU A 143 -1.37 12.89 -13.06
CA LEU A 143 -2.56 13.59 -13.55
C LEU A 143 -2.15 14.94 -14.15
N ALA A 144 -2.59 15.17 -15.39
CA ALA A 144 -2.47 16.45 -16.07
C ALA A 144 -3.86 17.10 -16.14
N LEU A 145 -3.97 18.32 -15.60
CA LEU A 145 -5.18 19.14 -15.63
C LEU A 145 -5.29 19.89 -16.96
N HIS A 146 -6.44 19.74 -17.61
CA HIS A 146 -6.81 20.43 -18.83
C HIS A 146 -7.80 21.55 -18.49
N VAL A 147 -7.26 22.75 -18.24
CA VAL A 147 -8.07 23.93 -17.88
C VAL A 147 -9.11 24.26 -18.97
N GLU A 148 -8.80 23.94 -20.23
CA GLU A 148 -9.68 24.12 -21.39
C GLU A 148 -10.98 23.29 -21.31
N LYS A 149 -10.99 22.20 -20.54
CA LYS A 149 -12.18 21.37 -20.29
C LYS A 149 -13.02 21.89 -19.13
N SER A 150 -12.93 23.17 -18.79
CA SER A 150 -13.64 23.78 -17.65
C SER A 150 -15.16 23.56 -17.68
N GLY A 151 -15.75 23.49 -18.88
CA GLY A 151 -17.17 23.22 -19.11
C GLY A 151 -17.58 21.73 -19.15
N ALA A 152 -16.67 20.80 -18.88
CA ALA A 152 -17.02 19.38 -18.77
C ALA A 152 -18.03 19.15 -17.63
N SER A 153 -19.02 18.29 -17.87
CA SER A 153 -20.07 17.98 -16.90
C SER A 153 -19.56 17.21 -15.69
N SER A 154 -18.52 16.39 -15.86
CA SER A 154 -17.85 15.70 -14.76
C SER A 154 -16.48 16.31 -14.46
N PHE A 155 -16.15 16.50 -13.18
CA PHE A 155 -14.86 17.07 -12.79
C PHE A 155 -13.67 16.20 -13.25
N GLY A 156 -13.85 14.87 -13.25
CA GLY A 156 -12.81 13.92 -13.64
C GLY A 156 -12.36 14.04 -15.11
N GLU A 157 -13.22 14.46 -16.03
CA GLU A 157 -12.89 14.64 -17.45
C GLU A 157 -11.86 15.75 -17.71
N LYS A 158 -11.68 16.65 -16.73
CA LYS A 158 -10.68 17.71 -16.74
C LYS A 158 -9.26 17.15 -16.55
N PHE A 159 -9.11 15.90 -16.14
CA PHE A 159 -7.82 15.27 -15.93
C PHE A 159 -7.53 14.22 -17.00
N SER A 160 -6.26 14.12 -17.38
CA SER A 160 -5.75 13.00 -18.16
C SER A 160 -4.61 12.31 -17.43
N ARG A 161 -4.47 11.01 -17.65
CA ARG A 161 -3.38 10.21 -17.09
C ARG A 161 -2.22 10.22 -18.07
N VAL A 162 -1.10 10.77 -17.64
CA VAL A 162 0.17 10.78 -18.39
C VAL A 162 1.09 9.74 -17.78
N LYS A 163 1.80 9.00 -18.63
CA LYS A 163 2.80 8.03 -18.18
C LYS A 163 3.93 8.77 -17.47
N PHE A 164 4.29 8.31 -16.28
CA PHE A 164 5.40 8.84 -15.50
C PHE A 164 6.25 7.67 -15.00
N SER A 165 7.51 7.91 -14.64
CA SER A 165 8.34 6.87 -14.04
C SER A 165 7.97 6.71 -12.57
N PRO A 166 7.70 5.49 -12.06
CA PRO A 166 7.48 5.29 -10.64
C PRO A 166 8.68 5.76 -9.80
N SER A 167 8.43 6.29 -8.60
CA SER A 167 9.52 6.68 -7.69
C SER A 167 10.35 5.48 -7.25
N LEU A 168 9.67 4.37 -6.99
CA LEU A 168 10.24 3.08 -6.67
C LEU A 168 9.46 2.01 -7.42
N THR A 169 10.15 0.97 -7.90
CA THR A 169 9.50 -0.15 -8.58
C THR A 169 9.71 -1.44 -7.80
N LEU A 170 8.60 -2.14 -7.59
CA LEU A 170 8.53 -3.52 -7.15
C LEU A 170 8.86 -4.49 -8.30
N PHE A 171 8.75 -5.76 -7.93
CA PHE A 171 8.79 -6.91 -8.80
C PHE A 171 7.97 -6.75 -10.09
N GLY A 172 8.59 -7.01 -11.24
CA GLY A 172 7.92 -6.94 -12.55
C GLY A 172 7.66 -5.52 -13.06
N GLY A 173 8.38 -4.52 -12.54
CA GLY A 173 8.21 -3.12 -12.94
C GLY A 173 6.93 -2.49 -12.40
N LYS A 174 6.25 -3.15 -11.45
CA LYS A 174 5.11 -2.57 -10.74
C LYS A 174 5.58 -1.35 -9.94
N PRO A 175 4.81 -0.27 -9.89
CA PRO A 175 5.08 0.81 -8.96
C PRO A 175 5.00 0.32 -7.51
N MET A 176 5.89 0.83 -6.67
CA MET A 176 5.88 0.64 -5.23
C MET A 176 5.02 1.75 -4.61
N GLU A 177 3.94 1.39 -3.92
CA GLU A 177 3.11 2.32 -3.16
C GLU A 177 3.69 2.63 -1.78
N GLY A 178 3.66 3.90 -1.42
CA GLY A 178 4.17 4.37 -0.14
C GLY A 178 4.21 5.88 -0.12
N TRP A 179 4.83 6.43 0.90
CA TRP A 179 4.96 7.86 1.08
C TRP A 179 6.32 8.19 1.69
N ILE A 180 6.73 9.44 1.50
CA ILE A 180 7.95 10.03 2.04
C ILE A 180 7.60 11.26 2.86
N ALA A 181 8.23 11.40 4.01
CA ALA A 181 8.11 12.54 4.88
C ALA A 181 9.49 13.14 5.18
N VAL A 182 9.54 14.46 5.26
CA VAL A 182 10.73 15.22 5.67
C VAL A 182 10.36 16.05 6.89
N THR A 183 11.16 15.91 7.94
CA THR A 183 10.92 16.61 9.22
C THR A 183 11.71 17.91 9.32
N VAL A 184 11.43 18.72 10.35
CA VAL A 184 12.14 19.98 10.59
C VAL A 184 13.63 19.76 10.93
N SER A 185 13.98 18.63 11.55
CA SER A 185 15.38 18.28 11.82
C SER A 185 16.16 17.84 10.57
N GLY A 186 15.47 17.58 9.46
CA GLY A 186 16.05 17.05 8.23
C GLY A 186 16.04 15.54 8.13
N LEU A 187 15.33 14.84 9.03
CA LEU A 187 15.11 13.40 8.89
C LEU A 187 14.20 13.12 7.69
N VAL A 188 14.54 12.09 6.92
CA VAL A 188 13.73 11.61 5.79
C VAL A 188 13.22 10.21 6.11
N THR A 189 11.90 10.09 6.26
CA THR A 189 11.22 8.82 6.54
C THR A 189 10.49 8.36 5.29
N VAL A 190 10.67 7.09 4.91
CA VAL A 190 9.95 6.47 3.80
C VAL A 190 9.17 5.27 4.33
N SER A 191 7.87 5.25 4.09
CA SER A 191 7.00 4.11 4.41
C SER A 191 6.53 3.45 3.14
N LEU A 192 6.69 2.12 3.06
CA LEU A 192 6.27 1.31 1.92
C LEU A 192 5.09 0.42 2.34
N LEU A 193 4.07 0.28 1.48
CA LEU A 193 2.86 -0.49 1.80
C LEU A 193 2.99 -1.99 1.45
N PHE A 194 4.02 -2.37 0.68
CA PHE A 194 4.30 -3.75 0.22
C PHE A 194 5.73 -4.16 0.58
N LEU A 195 6.06 -4.06 1.88
CA LEU A 195 7.41 -4.27 2.41
C LEU A 195 7.93 -5.70 2.19
N LEU A 196 7.06 -6.72 2.21
CA LEU A 196 7.45 -8.11 1.98
C LEU A 196 7.93 -8.31 0.55
N GLU A 197 7.22 -7.77 -0.45
CA GLU A 197 7.65 -7.81 -1.84
C GLU A 197 8.97 -7.06 -2.04
N TYR A 198 9.14 -5.92 -1.37
CA TYR A 198 10.38 -5.15 -1.39
C TYR A 198 11.57 -5.98 -0.85
N CYS A 199 11.45 -6.58 0.33
CA CYS A 199 12.49 -7.45 0.91
C CYS A 199 12.81 -8.65 0.00
N MET A 200 11.79 -9.24 -0.62
CA MET A 200 11.97 -10.37 -1.53
C MET A 200 12.87 -10.02 -2.73
N VAL A 201 12.68 -8.83 -3.32
CA VAL A 201 13.44 -8.36 -4.50
C VAL A 201 14.83 -7.89 -4.12
N THR A 202 14.92 -7.02 -3.13
CA THR A 202 16.19 -6.41 -2.70
C THR A 202 17.10 -7.40 -1.98
N GLY A 203 16.53 -8.41 -1.33
CA GLY A 203 17.26 -9.32 -0.45
C GLY A 203 17.50 -8.74 0.95
N TYR A 204 16.88 -7.61 1.28
CA TYR A 204 16.84 -7.14 2.66
C TYR A 204 16.08 -8.14 3.55
N ASP A 205 16.51 -8.17 4.80
CA ASP A 205 15.90 -8.99 5.82
C ASP A 205 14.46 -8.53 6.10
N TRP A 206 13.57 -9.48 6.42
CA TRP A 206 12.14 -9.22 6.64
C TRP A 206 11.69 -9.45 8.09
N TRP A 207 12.61 -9.68 9.02
CA TRP A 207 12.26 -10.04 10.40
C TRP A 207 11.52 -8.92 11.12
N ASP A 208 11.90 -7.66 10.94
CA ASP A 208 11.21 -6.53 11.57
C ASP A 208 9.75 -6.41 11.10
N ILE A 209 9.47 -6.77 9.85
CA ILE A 209 8.10 -6.83 9.32
C ILE A 209 7.31 -7.91 10.03
N LEU A 210 7.92 -9.08 10.25
CA LEU A 210 7.26 -10.22 10.91
C LEU A 210 6.84 -9.91 12.35
N LEU A 211 7.53 -9.01 13.05
CA LEU A 211 7.16 -8.59 14.41
C LEU A 211 5.78 -7.92 14.46
N HIS A 212 5.33 -7.35 13.35
CA HIS A 212 4.05 -6.62 13.25
C HIS A 212 2.93 -7.46 12.61
N VAL A 213 3.22 -8.68 12.16
CA VAL A 213 2.24 -9.55 11.50
C VAL A 213 1.43 -10.34 12.52
N GLN A 214 0.13 -10.10 12.56
CA GLN A 214 -0.80 -10.85 13.42
C GLN A 214 -1.11 -12.24 12.84
N PRO A 215 -1.34 -13.28 13.67
CA PRO A 215 -1.62 -14.64 13.21
C PRO A 215 -2.79 -14.75 12.21
N SER A 216 -3.79 -13.87 12.32
CA SER A 216 -4.95 -13.80 11.43
C SER A 216 -4.61 -13.33 10.01
N MET A 217 -3.52 -12.57 9.84
CA MET A 217 -3.10 -12.01 8.56
C MET A 217 -2.26 -12.98 7.73
N VAL A 218 -1.62 -13.96 8.39
CA VAL A 218 -0.59 -14.83 7.80
C VAL A 218 -1.07 -15.53 6.53
N GLN A 219 -2.28 -16.10 6.53
CA GLN A 219 -2.79 -16.83 5.38
C GLN A 219 -2.96 -15.90 4.16
N SER A 220 -3.58 -14.73 4.35
CA SER A 220 -3.78 -13.75 3.28
C SER A 220 -2.45 -13.24 2.72
N LEU A 221 -1.46 -12.97 3.59
CA LEU A 221 -0.13 -12.52 3.16
C LEU A 221 0.60 -13.59 2.34
N VAL A 222 0.54 -14.86 2.76
CA VAL A 222 1.18 -15.98 2.04
C VAL A 222 0.55 -16.20 0.66
N GLU A 223 -0.78 -16.06 0.55
CA GLU A 223 -1.52 -16.18 -0.70
C GLU A 223 -1.21 -15.02 -1.65
N LYS A 224 -1.32 -13.77 -1.19
CA LYS A 224 -0.99 -12.57 -1.97
C LYS A 224 0.47 -12.58 -2.45
N LEU A 225 1.42 -12.89 -1.56
CA LEU A 225 2.83 -13.00 -1.93
C LEU A 225 3.06 -14.08 -2.99
N HIS A 226 2.29 -15.18 -2.95
CA HIS A 226 2.38 -16.21 -3.96
C HIS A 226 1.86 -15.75 -5.32
N GLU A 227 0.68 -15.14 -5.34
CA GLU A 227 0.04 -14.60 -6.54
C GLU A 227 0.95 -13.59 -7.24
N GLU A 228 1.55 -12.69 -6.46
CA GLU A 228 2.47 -11.69 -6.97
C GLU A 228 3.74 -12.30 -7.59
N TYR A 229 4.22 -13.41 -7.03
CA TYR A 229 5.33 -14.17 -7.59
C TYR A 229 4.98 -14.95 -8.85
N THR A 230 3.81 -15.59 -8.92
CA THR A 230 3.41 -16.37 -10.11
C THR A 230 3.14 -15.50 -11.33
N ARG A 231 2.82 -14.22 -11.13
CA ARG A 231 2.56 -13.25 -12.19
C ARG A 231 3.80 -12.84 -13.01
N GLN A 232 4.96 -13.42 -12.72
CA GLN A 232 6.26 -12.84 -13.07
C GLN A 232 6.95 -13.67 -14.12
N THR A 233 7.94 -13.08 -14.80
CA THR A 233 8.63 -13.77 -15.90
C THR A 233 9.37 -15.02 -15.37
N ALA A 234 9.49 -16.04 -16.21
CA ALA A 234 10.11 -17.32 -15.81
C ALA A 234 11.54 -17.14 -15.26
N ALA A 235 12.34 -16.28 -15.89
CA ALA A 235 13.70 -15.96 -15.44
C ALA A 235 13.72 -15.39 -14.01
N LEU A 236 12.75 -14.54 -13.70
CA LEU A 236 12.70 -13.82 -12.44
C LEU A 236 12.11 -14.69 -11.31
N GLN A 237 11.13 -15.55 -11.64
CA GLN A 237 10.68 -16.62 -10.76
C GLN A 237 11.84 -17.54 -10.36
N GLN A 238 12.70 -17.91 -11.30
CA GLN A 238 13.86 -18.76 -11.03
C GLN A 238 14.80 -18.12 -9.99
N VAL A 239 15.12 -16.82 -10.17
CA VAL A 239 16.00 -16.07 -9.25
C VAL A 239 15.41 -15.95 -7.84
N LEU A 240 14.09 -15.74 -7.71
CA LEU A 240 13.45 -15.54 -6.40
C LEU A 240 12.91 -16.81 -5.74
N SER A 241 12.96 -17.95 -6.44
CA SER A 241 12.31 -19.20 -6.02
C SER A 241 12.63 -19.64 -4.59
N THR A 242 13.89 -19.49 -4.15
CA THR A 242 14.30 -19.82 -2.78
C THR A 242 13.86 -18.76 -1.76
N ARG A 243 13.92 -17.47 -2.13
CA ARG A 243 13.55 -16.35 -1.25
C ARG A 243 12.06 -16.38 -0.90
N ILE A 244 11.18 -16.62 -1.87
CA ILE A 244 9.75 -16.72 -1.58
C ILE A 244 9.43 -17.91 -0.67
N LEU A 245 10.11 -19.05 -0.85
CA LEU A 245 9.91 -20.21 0.02
C LEU A 245 10.36 -19.90 1.44
N ALA A 246 11.50 -19.24 1.62
CA ALA A 246 11.99 -18.82 2.93
C ALA A 246 11.04 -17.83 3.61
N MET A 247 10.58 -16.80 2.89
CA MET A 247 9.66 -15.79 3.43
C MET A 247 8.30 -16.40 3.80
N LYS A 248 7.75 -17.29 2.96
CA LYS A 248 6.52 -18.04 3.28
C LYS A 248 6.71 -18.93 4.51
N ALA A 249 7.86 -19.60 4.63
CA ALA A 249 8.15 -20.42 5.80
C ALA A 249 8.19 -19.57 7.08
N SER A 250 8.78 -18.38 7.03
CA SER A 250 8.82 -17.46 8.17
C SER A 250 7.43 -16.91 8.53
N LEU A 251 6.61 -16.52 7.53
CA LEU A 251 5.23 -16.10 7.77
C LEU A 251 4.39 -17.22 8.41
N CYS A 252 4.47 -18.44 7.87
CA CYS A 252 3.71 -19.58 8.39
C CYS A 252 4.09 -19.99 9.82
N LYS A 253 5.26 -19.59 10.33
CA LYS A 253 5.63 -19.79 11.74
C LYS A 253 4.83 -18.91 12.71
N LEU A 254 4.28 -17.80 12.23
CA LEU A 254 3.54 -16.84 13.05
C LEU A 254 2.09 -17.28 13.33
N SER A 255 1.58 -18.30 12.62
CA SER A 255 0.22 -18.80 12.82
C SER A 255 0.21 -20.30 13.14
N PRO A 256 -0.45 -20.72 14.25
CA PRO A 256 -0.58 -22.14 14.60
C PRO A 256 -1.27 -22.97 13.52
N CYS A 257 -2.18 -22.36 12.76
CA CYS A 257 -2.96 -23.02 11.71
C CYS A 257 -2.10 -23.42 10.49
N THR A 258 -0.93 -22.81 10.30
CA THR A 258 -0.06 -23.03 9.14
C THR A 258 1.25 -23.75 9.50
N VAL A 259 1.42 -24.19 10.74
CA VAL A 259 2.68 -24.75 11.24
C VAL A 259 3.11 -26.00 10.45
N THR A 260 2.17 -26.82 9.98
CA THR A 260 2.48 -28.01 9.17
C THR A 260 3.14 -27.64 7.84
N ARG A 261 2.73 -26.52 7.22
CA ARG A 261 3.29 -26.00 5.96
C ARG A 261 4.74 -25.53 6.11
N VAL A 262 5.16 -25.17 7.33
CA VAL A 262 6.54 -24.74 7.61
C VAL A 262 7.51 -25.87 7.29
N CYS A 263 7.19 -27.10 7.71
CA CYS A 263 8.01 -28.27 7.45
C CYS A 263 8.16 -28.54 5.94
N ASP A 264 7.07 -28.39 5.17
CA ASP A 264 7.09 -28.57 3.71
C ASP A 264 8.02 -27.56 3.03
N TYR A 265 7.95 -26.28 3.43
CA TYR A 265 8.83 -25.25 2.87
C TYR A 265 10.30 -25.48 3.22
N HIS A 266 10.62 -25.85 4.47
CA HIS A 266 11.99 -26.15 4.87
C HIS A 266 12.52 -27.40 4.14
N THR A 267 11.68 -28.42 3.99
CA THR A 267 12.03 -29.64 3.23
C THR A 267 12.32 -29.29 1.77
N LYS A 268 11.48 -28.46 1.15
CA LYS A 268 11.69 -28.01 -0.23
C LYS A 268 12.97 -27.18 -0.37
N LEU A 269 13.26 -26.27 0.55
CA LEU A 269 14.51 -25.51 0.57
C LEU A 269 15.73 -26.42 0.71
N PHE A 270 15.66 -27.41 1.60
CA PHE A 270 16.72 -28.39 1.80
C PHE A 270 16.97 -29.23 0.55
N LEU A 271 15.91 -29.72 -0.10
CA LEU A 271 16.00 -30.45 -1.37
C LEU A 271 16.58 -29.58 -2.50
N ILE A 272 16.24 -28.29 -2.55
CA ILE A 272 16.84 -27.35 -3.50
C ILE A 272 18.33 -27.19 -3.23
N ALA A 273 18.74 -27.07 -1.96
CA ALA A 273 20.15 -26.97 -1.59
C ALA A 273 20.94 -28.23 -1.96
N ILE A 274 20.40 -29.43 -1.68
CA ILE A 274 21.00 -30.70 -2.11
C ILE A 274 21.12 -30.75 -3.64
N SER A 275 20.03 -30.47 -4.36
CA SER A 275 20.03 -30.49 -5.82
C SER A 275 21.05 -29.51 -6.40
N SER A 276 21.13 -28.29 -5.86
CA SER A 276 22.11 -27.28 -6.28
C SER A 276 23.55 -27.73 -6.02
N THR A 277 23.78 -28.41 -4.90
CA THR A 277 25.11 -28.94 -4.53
C THR A 277 25.51 -30.09 -5.46
N LEU A 278 24.59 -31.02 -5.74
CA LEU A 278 24.84 -32.11 -6.68
C LEU A 278 25.09 -31.59 -8.10
N LYS A 279 24.36 -30.56 -8.53
CA LYS A 279 24.58 -29.91 -9.82
C LYS A 279 25.92 -29.18 -9.90
N SER A 280 26.37 -28.53 -8.83
CA SER A 280 27.64 -27.78 -8.82
C SER A 280 28.87 -28.69 -8.80
N LEU A 281 28.72 -29.93 -8.35
CA LEU A 281 29.75 -30.97 -8.47
C LEU A 281 29.97 -31.42 -9.93
N LEU A 282 28.98 -31.26 -10.81
CA LEU A 282 29.10 -31.66 -12.22
C LEU A 282 29.74 -30.53 -13.04
N ARG A 283 31.08 -30.56 -13.18
CA ARG A 283 31.82 -29.56 -13.97
C ARG A 283 32.00 -30.02 -15.42
N PRO A 284 31.76 -29.17 -16.42
CA PRO A 284 32.02 -29.53 -17.81
C PRO A 284 33.53 -29.68 -18.05
N HIS A 285 33.91 -30.68 -18.86
CA HIS A 285 35.32 -30.91 -19.22
C HIS A 285 35.91 -29.78 -20.09
N PHE A 286 35.08 -29.09 -20.87
CA PHE A 286 35.46 -27.96 -21.71
C PHE A 286 34.59 -26.74 -21.39
N LEU A 287 35.21 -25.57 -21.18
CA LEU A 287 34.51 -24.32 -20.82
C LEU A 287 33.61 -23.74 -21.93
N ASN A 288 33.73 -24.21 -23.17
CA ASN A 288 33.08 -23.66 -24.37
C ASN A 288 32.13 -24.63 -25.07
N THR A 289 31.49 -25.57 -24.38
CA THR A 289 30.42 -26.37 -25.00
C THR A 289 29.16 -25.51 -25.18
N PRO A 290 28.62 -25.36 -26.39
CA PRO A 290 27.45 -24.51 -26.67
C PRO A 290 26.13 -25.07 -26.13
N ASP A 291 26.11 -26.35 -25.75
CA ASP A 291 24.91 -27.05 -25.30
C ASP A 291 24.91 -27.26 -23.78
N LYS A 292 23.79 -26.87 -23.15
CA LYS A 292 23.29 -27.18 -21.79
C LYS A 292 24.29 -27.77 -20.79
N SER A 293 24.41 -27.13 -19.62
CA SER A 293 25.33 -27.57 -18.57
C SER A 293 25.06 -29.03 -18.13
N PRO A 294 26.07 -29.75 -17.61
CA PRO A 294 25.88 -31.09 -17.05
C PRO A 294 24.74 -31.15 -16.01
N GLY A 295 24.58 -30.09 -15.20
CA GLY A 295 23.47 -29.95 -14.25
C GLY A 295 22.09 -29.81 -14.92
N ASP A 296 22.02 -29.17 -16.10
CA ASP A 296 20.78 -29.08 -16.88
C ASP A 296 20.42 -30.43 -17.50
N ARG A 297 21.42 -31.21 -17.95
CA ARG A 297 21.21 -32.56 -18.47
C ARG A 297 20.76 -33.54 -17.38
N LEU A 298 21.36 -33.48 -16.20
CA LEU A 298 20.87 -34.22 -15.03
C LEU A 298 19.40 -33.88 -14.75
N THR A 299 19.04 -32.59 -14.82
CA THR A 299 17.64 -32.16 -14.64
C THR A 299 16.73 -32.79 -15.69
N GLU A 300 17.13 -32.80 -16.97
CA GLU A 300 16.38 -33.42 -18.06
C GLU A 300 16.22 -34.94 -17.89
N ILE A 301 17.28 -35.63 -17.45
CA ILE A 301 17.25 -37.07 -17.17
C ILE A 301 16.29 -37.37 -16.01
N CYS A 302 16.39 -36.65 -14.90
CA CYS A 302 15.49 -36.83 -13.75
C CYS A 302 14.02 -36.53 -14.09
N THR A 303 13.72 -35.72 -15.10
CA THR A 303 12.33 -35.52 -15.57
C THR A 303 11.82 -36.66 -16.46
N LYS A 304 12.70 -37.42 -17.12
CA LYS A 304 12.32 -38.49 -18.07
C LYS A 304 12.43 -39.88 -17.45
N ILE A 305 13.39 -40.08 -16.55
CA ILE A 305 13.70 -41.36 -15.92
C ILE A 305 13.20 -41.29 -14.48
N THR A 306 12.07 -41.96 -14.21
CA THR A 306 11.54 -42.17 -12.85
C THR A 306 12.13 -43.41 -12.18
N ASP A 307 13.13 -44.03 -12.80
CA ASP A 307 13.79 -45.24 -12.31
C ASP A 307 14.62 -44.92 -11.06
N VAL A 308 14.51 -45.75 -10.02
CA VAL A 308 15.16 -45.53 -8.72
C VAL A 308 16.64 -45.93 -8.75
N ASP A 309 17.06 -46.58 -9.84
CA ASP A 309 18.41 -47.08 -10.06
C ASP A 309 19.38 -45.94 -10.44
N ILE A 310 20.25 -45.58 -9.49
CA ILE A 310 21.24 -44.52 -9.65
C ILE A 310 22.26 -44.86 -10.75
N ASP A 311 22.57 -46.14 -10.95
CA ASP A 311 23.58 -46.56 -11.94
C ASP A 311 23.07 -46.28 -13.35
N LYS A 312 21.78 -46.52 -13.61
CA LYS A 312 21.15 -46.15 -14.89
C LYS A 312 21.15 -44.64 -15.11
N VAL A 313 20.93 -43.83 -14.08
CA VAL A 313 20.98 -42.36 -14.19
C VAL A 313 22.40 -41.92 -14.54
N MET A 314 23.41 -42.49 -13.86
CA MET A 314 24.82 -42.19 -14.10
C MET A 314 25.30 -42.60 -15.50
N ILE A 315 24.85 -43.75 -16.01
CA ILE A 315 25.14 -44.21 -17.38
C ILE A 315 24.55 -43.23 -18.42
N ASN A 316 23.30 -42.78 -18.21
CA ASN A 316 22.64 -41.84 -19.13
C ASN A 316 23.23 -40.43 -19.11
N LEU A 317 23.95 -40.07 -18.04
CA LEU A 317 24.63 -38.78 -17.91
C LEU A 317 25.88 -38.66 -18.78
N LYS A 318 26.40 -39.79 -19.32
CA LYS A 318 27.65 -39.87 -20.10
C LYS A 318 28.85 -39.31 -19.32
N THR A 319 29.40 -40.13 -18.42
CA THR A 319 30.51 -39.81 -17.50
C THR A 319 31.77 -39.24 -18.17
N GLU A 320 31.93 -39.42 -19.48
CA GLU A 320 33.03 -38.84 -20.27
C GLU A 320 32.92 -37.31 -20.45
N GLU A 321 31.75 -36.71 -20.21
CA GLU A 321 31.50 -35.30 -20.50
C GLU A 321 31.65 -34.37 -19.28
N PHE A 322 31.91 -34.90 -18.08
CA PHE A 322 32.00 -34.10 -16.85
C PHE A 322 33.04 -34.61 -15.83
N VAL A 323 33.51 -33.70 -14.99
CA VAL A 323 34.48 -33.93 -13.90
C VAL A 323 33.79 -33.63 -12.56
N LEU A 324 34.13 -34.41 -11.53
CA LEU A 324 33.71 -34.23 -10.14
C LEU A 324 34.69 -33.32 -9.36
#